data_AF-A0A7S2EMA5-F1
#
_entry.id   AF-A0A7S2EMA5-F1
#
_cell.length_a   1.000
_cell.length_b   1.000
_cell.length_c   1.000
_cell.angle_alpha   90.00
_cell.angle_beta   90.00
_cell.angle_gamma   90.00
#
_symmetry.space_group_name_H-M   'P 1'
#
loop_
_entity.id
_entity.type
_entity.pdbx_description
1 polymer ?
#
loop_
_entity_poly.entity_id
_entity_poly.type
_entity_poly.pdbx_seq_one_letter_code
_entity_poly.pdbx_strand_id
1 'polypeptide(L)'
;PTPLSGSDRFRAFAMAFKEHFASHLNLEEWDDETSSQFRALSWLADEDGANITAAVEGEGSVERAVRRYALAVLYFSTGGREWKDLYGFLSEQHECSWRDEGGKSGVRC
;
A
#
# COMPACT_ATOMS: atom_id res chain seq x y z
N PRO A 1 -12.38 -17.97 13.01
CA PRO A 1 -11.83 -16.81 12.27
C PRO A 1 -12.73 -16.51 11.07
N THR A 2 -13.25 -15.28 10.99
CA THR A 2 -13.98 -14.81 9.80
C THR A 2 -12.98 -14.68 8.64
N PRO A 3 -13.32 -15.08 7.40
CA PRO A 3 -12.44 -14.88 6.26
C PRO A 3 -12.27 -13.38 5.99
N LEU A 4 -11.04 -12.94 5.64
CA LEU A 4 -10.81 -11.56 5.22
C LEU A 4 -11.73 -11.19 4.04
N SER A 5 -12.27 -9.97 4.04
CA SER A 5 -12.98 -9.46 2.86
C SER A 5 -12.02 -9.25 1.68
N GLY A 6 -12.52 -9.13 0.45
CA GLY A 6 -11.70 -8.86 -0.75
C GLY A 6 -11.44 -10.05 -1.69
N SER A 7 -10.55 -9.85 -2.67
CA SER A 7 -10.18 -10.82 -3.71
C SER A 7 -9.29 -11.95 -3.16
N ASP A 8 -9.17 -13.07 -3.87
CA ASP A 8 -8.25 -14.14 -3.45
C ASP A 8 -6.78 -13.68 -3.45
N ARG A 9 -6.44 -12.77 -4.38
CA ARG A 9 -5.13 -12.13 -4.45
C ARG A 9 -4.88 -11.22 -3.25
N PHE A 10 -5.88 -10.42 -2.86
CA PHE A 10 -5.85 -9.63 -1.63
C PHE A 10 -5.62 -10.51 -0.41
N ARG A 11 -6.41 -11.58 -0.25
CA ARG A 11 -6.29 -12.50 0.89
C ARG A 11 -4.90 -13.12 0.98
N ALA A 12 -4.37 -13.61 -0.14
CA ALA A 12 -3.04 -14.20 -0.19
C ALA A 12 -1.96 -13.18 0.19
N PHE A 13 -2.02 -11.98 -0.39
CA PHE A 13 -1.09 -10.91 -0.07
C PHE A 13 -1.18 -10.46 1.40
N ALA A 14 -2.38 -10.26 1.91
CA ALA A 14 -2.64 -9.86 3.29
C ALA A 14 -2.05 -10.87 4.29
N MET A 15 -2.21 -12.17 4.02
CA MET A 15 -1.60 -13.22 4.85
C MET A 15 -0.07 -13.18 4.80
N ALA A 16 0.53 -13.10 3.62
CA ALA A 16 1.98 -13.05 3.47
C ALA A 16 2.59 -11.79 4.11
N PHE A 17 1.96 -10.63 3.89
CA PHE A 17 2.37 -9.34 4.44
C PHE A 17 2.23 -9.32 5.97
N LYS A 18 1.19 -9.96 6.52
CA LYS A 18 1.02 -10.13 7.96
C LYS A 18 2.13 -10.96 8.59
N GLU A 19 2.42 -12.12 8.02
CA GLU A 19 3.45 -13.02 8.56
C GLU A 19 4.83 -12.37 8.60
N HIS A 20 5.14 -11.54 7.60
CA HIS A 20 6.47 -10.93 7.49
C HIS A 20 6.59 -9.57 8.20
N PHE A 21 5.52 -8.77 8.33
CA PHE A 21 5.64 -7.37 8.79
C PHE A 21 4.64 -6.93 9.86
N ALA A 22 3.41 -7.43 9.81
CA ALA A 22 2.29 -6.84 10.55
C ALA A 22 1.83 -7.68 11.74
N SER A 23 2.68 -8.56 12.27
CA SER A 23 2.36 -9.38 13.45
C SER A 23 1.96 -8.55 14.67
N HIS A 24 2.29 -7.24 14.69
CA HIS A 24 1.95 -6.28 15.73
C HIS A 24 0.86 -5.27 15.34
N LEU A 25 0.36 -5.28 14.10
CA LEU A 25 -0.72 -4.39 13.67
C LEU A 25 -2.08 -4.99 14.03
N ASN A 26 -3.06 -4.14 14.34
CA ASN A 26 -4.43 -4.59 14.59
C ASN A 26 -5.13 -4.92 13.28
N LEU A 27 -5.50 -6.19 13.11
CA LEU A 27 -5.99 -6.73 11.84
C LEU A 27 -7.48 -6.50 11.61
N GLU A 28 -8.21 -6.05 12.62
CA GLU A 28 -9.62 -5.70 12.48
C GLU A 28 -9.81 -4.61 11.42
N GLU A 29 -8.83 -3.72 11.26
CA GLU A 29 -8.85 -2.68 10.23
C GLU A 29 -8.66 -3.25 8.82
N TRP A 30 -8.10 -4.46 8.66
CA TRP A 30 -7.95 -5.11 7.36
C TRP A 30 -9.17 -5.93 6.94
N ASP A 31 -10.17 -6.02 7.82
CA ASP A 31 -11.47 -6.63 7.55
C ASP A 31 -12.57 -5.58 7.27
N ASP A 32 -12.29 -4.32 7.57
CA ASP A 32 -13.19 -3.19 7.33
C ASP A 32 -12.86 -2.51 6.01
N GLU A 33 -13.68 -2.75 4.98
CA GLU A 33 -13.53 -2.16 3.63
C GLU A 33 -13.54 -0.62 3.62
N THR A 34 -14.05 -0.01 4.68
CA THR A 34 -14.11 1.45 4.82
C THR A 34 -12.83 2.04 5.41
N SER A 35 -11.97 1.21 6.01
CA SER A 35 -10.73 1.65 6.64
C SER A 35 -9.68 2.07 5.61
N SER A 36 -8.74 2.91 6.04
CA SER A 36 -7.61 3.32 5.18
C SER A 36 -6.61 2.19 4.98
N GLN A 37 -6.51 1.29 5.96
CA GLN A 37 -5.63 0.14 6.00
C GLN A 37 -6.08 -0.93 5.00
N PHE A 38 -7.39 -1.23 4.98
CA PHE A 38 -7.98 -2.09 3.97
C PHE A 38 -7.77 -1.52 2.57
N ARG A 39 -8.09 -0.24 2.35
CA ARG A 39 -7.93 0.39 1.03
C ARG A 39 -6.47 0.42 0.57
N ALA A 40 -5.53 0.69 1.48
CA ALA A 40 -4.10 0.63 1.19
C ALA A 40 -3.65 -0.78 0.79
N LEU A 41 -4.12 -1.79 1.53
CA LEU A 41 -3.75 -3.18 1.27
C LEU A 41 -4.41 -3.71 -0.01
N SER A 42 -5.66 -3.32 -0.28
CA SER A 42 -6.38 -3.63 -1.52
C SER A 42 -5.72 -2.98 -2.73
N TRP A 43 -5.35 -1.70 -2.64
CA TRP A 43 -4.57 -1.05 -3.69
C TRP A 43 -3.24 -1.78 -3.92
N LEU A 44 -2.50 -2.10 -2.86
CA LEU A 44 -1.20 -2.76 -2.99
C LEU A 44 -1.31 -4.18 -3.59
N ALA A 45 -2.38 -4.89 -3.27
CA ALA A 45 -2.61 -6.24 -3.76
C ALA A 45 -3.15 -6.27 -5.19
N ASP A 46 -4.10 -5.41 -5.53
CA ASP A 46 -4.89 -5.54 -6.77
C ASP A 46 -4.59 -4.46 -7.82
N GLU A 47 -4.13 -3.27 -7.41
CA GLU A 47 -4.01 -2.09 -8.29
C GLU A 47 -2.58 -1.57 -8.46
N ASP A 48 -1.65 -1.89 -7.54
CA ASP A 48 -0.30 -1.35 -7.58
C ASP A 48 0.50 -1.90 -8.78
N GLY A 49 0.55 -1.10 -9.84
CA GLY A 49 1.28 -1.39 -11.08
C GLY A 49 2.79 -1.57 -10.89
N ALA A 50 3.34 -1.22 -9.72
CA ALA A 50 4.73 -1.53 -9.35
C ALA A 50 4.98 -3.03 -9.12
N ASN A 51 3.94 -3.87 -9.16
CA ASN A 51 3.98 -5.33 -9.01
C ASN A 51 4.69 -5.79 -7.72
N ILE A 52 4.40 -5.09 -6.62
CA ILE A 52 4.96 -5.37 -5.29
C ILE A 52 4.49 -6.73 -4.75
N THR A 53 3.36 -7.25 -5.24
CA THR A 53 2.92 -8.61 -4.93
C THR A 53 3.98 -9.65 -5.31
N ALA A 54 4.57 -9.54 -6.51
CA ALA A 54 5.65 -10.42 -6.95
C ALA A 54 6.97 -10.18 -6.17
N ALA A 55 7.15 -8.98 -5.61
CA ALA A 55 8.28 -8.66 -4.74
C ALA A 55 8.23 -9.41 -3.40
N VAL A 56 7.03 -9.62 -2.85
CA VAL A 56 6.83 -10.37 -1.58
C VAL A 56 6.96 -11.88 -1.78
N GLU A 57 6.63 -12.39 -2.97
CA GLU A 57 6.73 -13.83 -3.31
C GLU A 57 8.12 -14.26 -3.82
N GLY A 58 9.01 -13.32 -4.13
CA GLY A 58 10.32 -13.56 -4.73
C GLY A 58 11.49 -12.83 -4.05
N GLU A 59 12.16 -11.94 -4.79
CA GLU A 59 13.40 -11.21 -4.43
C GLU A 59 13.21 -9.68 -4.35
N GLY A 60 11.98 -9.19 -4.28
CA GLY A 60 11.76 -7.75 -4.19
C GLY A 60 11.91 -7.24 -2.76
N SER A 61 12.17 -5.93 -2.62
CA SER A 61 12.37 -5.33 -1.31
C SER A 61 11.02 -5.27 -0.57
N VAL A 62 10.80 -6.26 0.28
CA VAL A 62 9.97 -6.22 1.48
C VAL A 62 9.83 -4.80 2.08
N GLU A 63 10.94 -4.07 2.20
CA GLU A 63 10.95 -2.72 2.78
C GLU A 63 10.18 -1.73 1.90
N ARG A 64 10.24 -1.91 0.57
CA ARG A 64 9.45 -1.14 -0.39
C ARG A 64 7.96 -1.45 -0.25
N ALA A 65 7.58 -2.70 0.00
CA ALA A 65 6.18 -3.05 0.26
C ALA A 65 5.65 -2.38 1.52
N VAL A 66 6.41 -2.42 2.61
CA VAL A 66 6.09 -1.72 3.86
C VAL A 66 5.98 -0.22 3.65
N ARG A 67 6.94 0.37 2.92
CA ARG A 67 6.95 1.81 2.62
C ARG A 67 5.71 2.20 1.82
N ARG A 68 5.39 1.47 0.74
CA ARG A 68 4.22 1.76 -0.10
C ARG A 68 2.91 1.55 0.63
N TYR A 69 2.81 0.53 1.48
CA TYR A 69 1.67 0.35 2.37
C TYR A 69 1.49 1.57 3.29
N ALA A 70 2.54 2.01 4.00
CA ALA A 70 2.46 3.17 4.88
C ALA A 70 2.07 4.46 4.14
N LEU A 71 2.63 4.68 2.93
CA LEU A 71 2.29 5.82 2.08
C LEU A 71 0.85 5.77 1.57
N ALA A 72 0.34 4.57 1.22
CA ALA A 72 -1.05 4.40 0.82
C ALA A 72 -2.01 4.61 1.99
N VAL A 73 -1.68 4.14 3.20
CA VAL A 73 -2.46 4.45 4.41
C VAL A 73 -2.51 5.95 4.66
N LEU A 74 -1.38 6.66 4.55
CA LEU A 74 -1.33 8.12 4.66
C LEU A 74 -2.24 8.78 3.62
N TYR A 75 -2.15 8.35 2.36
CA TYR A 75 -2.97 8.88 1.28
C TYR A 75 -4.47 8.68 1.56
N PHE A 76 -4.92 7.46 1.89
CA PHE A 76 -6.34 7.20 2.11
C PHE A 76 -6.88 7.84 3.39
N SER A 77 -6.09 7.91 4.46
CA SER A 77 -6.50 8.47 5.76
C SER A 77 -6.62 10.00 5.78
N THR A 78 -5.95 10.69 4.86
CA THR A 78 -5.94 12.16 4.79
C THR A 78 -6.66 12.71 3.57
N GLY A 79 -7.42 11.87 2.86
CA GLY A 79 -8.16 12.30 1.68
C GLY A 79 -7.24 12.68 0.51
N GLY A 80 -6.23 11.86 0.23
CA GLY A 80 -5.15 12.11 -0.73
C GLY A 80 -5.59 12.53 -2.14
N ARG A 81 -6.81 12.17 -2.56
CA ARG A 81 -7.41 12.63 -3.81
C ARG A 81 -7.60 14.16 -3.86
N GLU A 82 -7.81 14.78 -2.70
CA GLU A 82 -8.05 16.21 -2.52
C GLU A 82 -6.77 16.99 -2.16
N TRP A 83 -5.61 16.32 -2.11
CA TRP A 83 -4.35 17.02 -1.89
C TRP A 83 -4.08 17.98 -3.04
N LYS A 84 -3.62 19.19 -2.69
CA LYS A 84 -3.25 20.21 -3.67
C LYS A 84 -2.19 19.73 -4.66
N ASP A 85 -1.20 19.02 -4.14
CA ASP A 85 -0.08 18.47 -4.90
C ASP A 85 -0.06 16.95 -4.69
N LEU A 86 -0.38 16.18 -5.74
CA LEU A 86 -0.52 14.72 -5.63
C LEU A 86 0.82 13.99 -5.62
N TYR A 87 1.89 14.63 -6.10
CA TYR A 87 3.24 14.09 -6.24
C TYR A 87 3.34 12.72 -6.94
N GLY A 88 2.30 12.25 -7.63
CA GLY A 88 2.27 10.89 -8.19
C GLY A 88 2.08 9.78 -7.15
N PHE A 89 1.56 10.09 -5.95
CA PHE A 89 1.15 9.07 -4.98
C PHE A 89 0.23 8.04 -5.63
N LEU A 90 0.43 6.78 -5.26
CA LEU A 90 -0.25 5.60 -5.81
C LEU A 90 0.04 5.30 -7.30
N SER A 91 0.94 6.04 -7.95
CA SER A 91 1.40 5.67 -9.30
C SER A 91 2.30 4.44 -9.26
N GLU A 92 2.38 3.74 -10.40
CA GLU A 92 3.26 2.58 -10.63
C GLU A 92 4.76 2.89 -10.53
N GLN A 93 5.13 4.18 -10.56
CA GLN A 93 6.52 4.59 -10.42
C GLN A 93 7.09 4.23 -9.05
N HIS A 94 8.42 4.09 -9.00
CA HIS A 94 9.13 3.98 -7.73
C HIS A 94 8.80 5.19 -6.85
N GLU A 95 8.46 4.96 -5.57
CA GLU A 95 7.95 6.01 -4.68
C GLU A 95 8.97 7.13 -4.42
N CYS A 96 10.26 6.85 -4.57
CA CYS A 96 11.34 7.84 -4.56
C CYS A 96 11.35 8.81 -5.76
N SER A 97 10.64 8.44 -6.83
CA SER A 97 10.47 9.25 -8.05
C SER A 97 9.18 10.07 -8.03
N TRP A 98 8.33 9.90 -7.02
CA TRP A 98 7.10 10.67 -6.83
C TRP A 98 7.40 12.15 -6.61
N ARG A 99 7.03 12.97 -7.60
CA ARG A 99 7.34 14.40 -7.69
C ARG A 99 6.19 15.18 -8.31
N ASP A 100 6.15 16.49 -8.04
CA ASP A 100 5.28 17.43 -8.75
C ASP A 100 5.92 17.91 -10.07
N GLU A 101 5.19 18.71 -10.84
CA GLU A 101 5.70 19.33 -12.08
C GLU A 101 6.93 20.22 -11.84
N GLY A 102 7.08 20.74 -10.63
CA GLY A 102 8.24 21.54 -10.20
C GLY A 102 9.44 20.71 -9.73
N GLY A 103 9.36 19.38 -9.77
CA GLY A 103 10.42 18.46 -9.37
C GLY A 103 10.58 18.25 -7.85
N LYS A 104 9.69 18.80 -7.02
CA LYS A 104 9.70 18.59 -5.57
C LYS A 104 9.23 17.18 -5.26
N SER A 105 9.97 16.48 -4.40
CA SER A 105 9.67 15.10 -4.02
C SER A 105 8.52 15.01 -3.01
N GLY A 106 7.58 14.09 -3.26
CA GLY A 106 6.53 13.72 -2.30
C GLY A 106 7.03 12.78 -1.20
N VAL A 107 8.07 12.00 -1.47
CA VAL A 107 8.71 11.08 -0.52
C VAL A 107 10.20 11.33 -0.51
N ARG A 108 10.81 11.33 0.68
CA ARG A 108 12.27 11.31 0.82
C ARG A 108 12.75 9.87 0.94
N CYS A 109 13.59 9.51 -0.02
CA CYS A 109 14.52 8.40 0.02
C CYS A 109 15.93 9.01 0.01
#